data_AF-A0A6J6KWH8-F1
#
_entry.id   AF-A0A6J6KWH8-F1
#
_cell.length_a   1.000
_cell.length_b   1.000
_cell.length_c   1.000
_cell.angle_alpha   90.00
_cell.angle_beta   90.00
_cell.angle_gamma   90.00
#
_symmetry.space_group_name_H-M   'P 1'
#
loop_
_entity.id
_entity.type
_entity.pdbx_description
1 polymer ?
#
loop_
_entity_poly.entity_id
_entity_poly.type
_entity_poly.pdbx_seq_one_letter_code
_entity_poly.pdbx_strand_id
1 'polypeptide(L)'
;MTSSGDSQQNGLDHVVVSAGTPAEWLEMPQDDWMSRLKALAKGAGVEGAHWVTLLPHHGAEFTPAEYERYAQMMSALPFMSTVDAVHGTRFVWQMGDGPRIIVDPRSDGHRRFAETVEALRVKGVDPDSVDDVLLSDAILFPAVQEPDLVVVMGPANQIPESMVWELAYSELVFIDLSWWEFDASHLELAIDDFNRRHRRFGGLDS
;
A
#
# COMPACT_ATOMS: atom_id res chain seq x y z
N MET A 1 39.88 15.98 6.31
CA MET A 1 39.08 15.84 7.55
C MET A 1 37.62 15.77 7.13
N THR A 2 37.15 14.53 7.13
CA THR A 2 35.78 14.00 7.12
C THR A 2 34.61 14.97 7.33
N SER A 3 33.66 14.99 6.39
CA SER A 3 32.29 14.44 6.53
C SER A 3 31.66 14.50 5.12
N SER A 4 30.75 13.64 4.68
CA SER A 4 30.03 12.52 5.27
C SER A 4 29.45 11.82 4.05
N GLY A 5 29.70 10.52 3.90
CA GLY A 5 29.23 9.75 2.76
C GLY A 5 27.71 9.85 2.63
N ASP A 6 27.25 10.14 1.41
CA ASP A 6 25.94 9.69 0.96
C ASP A 6 25.97 8.17 1.01
N SER A 7 25.52 7.60 2.11
CA SER A 7 24.96 6.26 2.07
C SER A 7 23.68 6.38 1.25
N GLN A 8 23.75 6.03 -0.03
CA GLN A 8 22.57 5.58 -0.79
C GLN A 8 21.77 4.67 0.15
N GLN A 9 20.60 5.14 0.59
CA GLN A 9 19.69 4.34 1.39
C GLN A 9 19.19 3.24 0.46
N ASN A 10 19.84 2.08 0.53
CA ASN A 10 19.72 1.01 -0.45
C ASN A 10 18.55 0.07 -0.12
N GLY A 11 17.50 0.58 0.52
CA GLY A 11 16.32 -0.17 0.94
C GLY A 11 15.06 0.48 0.39
N LEU A 12 14.05 -0.32 0.11
CA LEU A 12 12.70 0.16 -0.19
C LEU A 12 12.17 0.88 1.04
N ASP A 13 11.54 2.06 0.92
CA ASP A 13 10.87 2.72 2.04
C ASP A 13 9.40 2.30 2.11
N HIS A 14 8.75 2.23 0.95
CA HIS A 14 7.33 1.93 0.85
C HIS A 14 7.04 1.00 -0.32
N VAL A 15 6.44 -0.15 -0.03
CA VAL A 15 5.95 -1.10 -1.02
C VAL A 15 4.43 -1.08 -1.03
N VAL A 16 3.83 -0.96 -2.21
CA VAL A 16 2.38 -1.11 -2.37
C VAL A 16 2.10 -2.48 -2.97
N VAL A 17 1.13 -3.20 -2.41
CA VAL A 17 0.67 -4.49 -2.93
C VAL A 17 -0.79 -4.36 -3.33
N SER A 18 -1.09 -4.62 -4.60
CA SER A 18 -2.44 -4.77 -5.12
C SER A 18 -2.81 -6.26 -5.12
N ALA A 19 -3.76 -6.69 -4.31
CA ALA A 19 -4.13 -8.11 -4.29
C ALA A 19 -5.56 -8.38 -3.81
N GLY A 20 -6.23 -9.32 -4.48
CA GLY A 20 -7.57 -9.78 -4.13
C GLY A 20 -8.64 -8.72 -4.34
N THR A 21 -9.82 -8.96 -3.79
CA THR A 21 -10.99 -8.08 -3.88
C THR A 21 -11.61 -7.86 -2.50
N PRO A 22 -12.42 -6.79 -2.29
CA PRO A 22 -13.13 -6.62 -1.02
C PRO A 22 -13.98 -7.84 -0.65
N ALA A 23 -14.63 -8.49 -1.62
CA ALA A 23 -15.41 -9.71 -1.38
C ALA A 23 -14.53 -10.85 -0.82
N GLU A 24 -13.39 -11.14 -1.43
CA GLU A 24 -12.45 -12.16 -0.94
C GLU A 24 -11.91 -11.80 0.45
N TRP A 25 -11.63 -10.52 0.68
CA TRP A 25 -11.14 -9.99 1.95
C TRP A 25 -12.15 -10.15 3.09
N LEU A 26 -13.44 -10.00 2.80
CA LEU A 26 -14.53 -10.20 3.75
C LEU A 26 -14.76 -11.69 4.08
N GLU A 27 -14.57 -12.57 3.09
CA GLU A 27 -14.74 -14.02 3.27
C GLU A 27 -13.53 -14.70 3.92
N MET A 28 -12.37 -14.05 3.90
CA MET A 28 -11.12 -14.60 4.43
C MET A 28 -11.18 -14.80 5.97
N PRO A 29 -10.92 -16.02 6.47
CA PRO A 29 -10.80 -16.30 7.90
C PRO A 29 -9.69 -15.51 8.58
N GLN A 30 -9.82 -15.28 9.90
CA GLN A 30 -8.83 -14.54 10.68
C GLN A 30 -7.42 -15.17 10.64
N ASP A 31 -7.34 -16.50 10.68
CA ASP A 31 -6.05 -17.21 10.63
C ASP A 31 -5.34 -17.04 9.27
N ASP A 32 -6.12 -16.97 8.19
CA ASP A 32 -5.60 -16.71 6.84
C ASP A 32 -5.16 -15.24 6.72
N TRP A 33 -5.95 -14.29 7.22
CA TRP A 33 -5.56 -12.88 7.32
C TRP A 33 -4.24 -12.70 8.09
N MET A 34 -4.12 -13.34 9.26
CA MET A 34 -2.88 -13.31 10.04
C MET A 34 -1.70 -13.92 9.28
N SER A 35 -1.93 -14.96 8.49
CA SER A 35 -0.91 -15.57 7.63
C SER A 35 -0.47 -14.63 6.52
N ARG A 36 -1.40 -13.91 5.87
CA ARG A 36 -1.11 -12.92 4.84
C ARG A 36 -0.36 -11.70 5.38
N LEU A 37 -0.77 -11.15 6.52
CA LEU A 37 -0.08 -10.02 7.17
C LEU A 37 1.36 -10.38 7.56
N LYS A 38 1.57 -11.58 8.12
CA LYS A 38 2.92 -12.10 8.41
C LYS A 38 3.75 -12.31 7.15
N ALA A 39 3.13 -12.80 6.07
CA ALA A 39 3.80 -13.00 4.79
C ALA A 39 4.26 -11.66 4.18
N LEU A 40 3.39 -10.64 4.16
CA LEU A 40 3.74 -9.29 3.73
C LEU A 40 4.90 -8.72 4.56
N ALA A 41 4.80 -8.82 5.88
CA ALA A 41 5.82 -8.30 6.77
C ALA A 41 7.17 -9.02 6.63
N LYS A 42 7.15 -10.34 6.46
CA LYS A 42 8.36 -11.11 6.21
C LYS A 42 8.99 -10.73 4.87
N GLY A 43 8.21 -10.71 3.79
CA GLY A 43 8.75 -10.46 2.46
C GLY A 43 9.30 -9.04 2.30
N ALA A 44 8.60 -8.04 2.84
CA ALA A 44 9.06 -6.65 2.82
C ALA A 44 10.25 -6.40 3.78
N GLY A 45 10.32 -7.15 4.89
CA GLY A 45 11.35 -6.98 5.91
C GLY A 45 12.76 -7.40 5.47
N VAL A 46 12.91 -8.24 4.44
CA VAL A 46 14.23 -8.69 3.95
C VAL A 46 15.11 -7.52 3.49
N GLU A 47 14.51 -6.54 2.83
CA GLU A 47 15.20 -5.34 2.30
C GLU A 47 14.95 -4.07 3.15
N GLY A 48 14.38 -4.24 4.35
CA GLY A 48 14.21 -3.15 5.31
C GLY A 48 13.06 -2.18 5.01
N ALA A 49 12.04 -2.60 4.27
CA ALA A 49 10.87 -1.74 4.03
C ALA A 49 10.21 -1.28 5.33
N HIS A 50 9.92 0.02 5.41
CA HIS A 50 9.26 0.61 6.56
C HIS A 50 7.74 0.46 6.48
N TRP A 51 7.20 0.56 5.25
CA TRP A 51 5.78 0.54 4.97
C TRP A 51 5.42 -0.48 3.90
N VAL A 52 4.31 -1.17 4.12
CA VAL A 52 3.59 -1.88 3.07
C VAL A 52 2.16 -1.38 3.04
N THR A 53 1.64 -0.95 1.90
CA THR A 53 0.21 -0.65 1.74
C THR A 53 -0.45 -1.71 0.87
N LEU A 54 -1.40 -2.44 1.45
CA LEU A 54 -2.24 -3.42 0.77
C LEU A 54 -3.54 -2.75 0.30
N LEU A 55 -3.76 -2.77 -1.01
CA LEU A 55 -4.98 -2.30 -1.67
C LEU A 55 -5.64 -3.46 -2.44
N PRO A 56 -6.98 -3.49 -2.56
CA PRO A 56 -7.65 -4.44 -3.42
C PRO A 56 -7.20 -4.26 -4.87
N HIS A 57 -7.19 -5.33 -5.65
CA HIS A 57 -6.89 -5.26 -7.07
C HIS A 57 -8.05 -4.62 -7.86
N HIS A 58 -9.27 -5.03 -7.55
CA HIS A 58 -10.51 -4.54 -8.15
C HIS A 58 -11.70 -4.95 -7.26
N GLY A 59 -12.91 -4.68 -7.74
CA GLY A 59 -14.15 -5.20 -7.16
C GLY A 59 -15.04 -4.11 -6.58
N ALA A 60 -16.27 -4.49 -6.24
CA ALA A 60 -17.23 -3.54 -5.65
C ALA A 60 -16.78 -3.11 -4.25
N GLU A 61 -16.91 -1.82 -3.96
CA GLU A 61 -16.79 -1.28 -2.61
C GLU A 61 -17.77 -1.98 -1.66
N PHE A 62 -17.39 -2.09 -0.38
CA PHE A 62 -18.25 -2.65 0.63
C PHE A 62 -19.55 -1.84 0.79
N THR A 63 -20.66 -2.55 0.97
CA THR A 63 -21.85 -1.93 1.58
C THR A 63 -21.54 -1.54 3.05
N PRO A 64 -22.27 -0.60 3.66
CA PRO A 64 -22.04 -0.22 5.05
C PRO A 64 -22.05 -1.41 6.03
N ALA A 65 -22.94 -2.38 5.83
CA ALA A 65 -23.04 -3.57 6.68
C ALA A 65 -21.91 -4.59 6.44
N GLU A 66 -21.35 -4.65 5.23
CA GLU A 66 -20.15 -5.44 4.96
C GLU A 66 -18.91 -4.79 5.55
N TYR A 67 -18.77 -3.47 5.39
CA TYR A 67 -17.69 -2.71 5.98
C TYR A 67 -17.66 -2.84 7.50
N GLU A 68 -18.81 -2.75 8.18
CA GLU A 68 -18.89 -2.93 9.63
C GLU A 68 -18.40 -4.32 10.07
N ARG A 69 -18.82 -5.38 9.36
CA ARG A 69 -18.38 -6.75 9.62
C ARG A 69 -16.88 -6.92 9.37
N TYR A 70 -16.38 -6.40 8.26
CA TYR A 70 -14.96 -6.40 7.91
C TYR A 70 -14.12 -5.66 8.96
N ALA A 71 -14.54 -4.45 9.34
CA ALA A 71 -13.86 -3.62 10.32
C ALA A 71 -13.81 -4.28 11.70
N GLN A 72 -14.90 -4.92 12.12
CA GLN A 72 -14.95 -5.66 13.38
C GLN A 72 -13.99 -6.86 13.35
N MET A 73 -13.94 -7.60 12.24
CA MET A 73 -13.00 -8.71 12.04
C MET A 73 -11.54 -8.23 12.08
N MET A 74 -11.19 -7.21 11.28
CA MET A 74 -9.82 -6.68 11.19
C MET A 74 -9.35 -6.13 12.54
N SER A 75 -10.20 -5.38 13.24
CA SER A 75 -9.87 -4.80 14.55
C SER A 75 -9.67 -5.87 15.65
N ALA A 76 -10.20 -7.08 15.45
CA ALA A 76 -10.01 -8.20 16.36
C ALA A 76 -8.68 -8.95 16.13
N LEU A 77 -7.98 -8.69 15.02
CA LEU A 77 -6.70 -9.32 14.73
C LEU A 77 -5.62 -8.81 15.71
N PRO A 78 -4.74 -9.69 16.23
CA PRO A 78 -3.60 -9.27 17.03
C PRO A 78 -2.71 -8.27 16.28
N PHE A 79 -2.20 -7.28 17.03
CA PHE A 79 -1.32 -6.22 16.53
C PHE A 79 -1.98 -5.24 15.55
N MET A 80 -3.30 -5.31 15.37
CA MET A 80 -4.03 -4.35 14.56
C MET A 80 -4.34 -3.08 15.34
N SER A 81 -4.18 -1.95 14.66
CA SER A 81 -4.66 -0.63 15.07
C SER A 81 -5.42 0.03 13.92
N THR A 82 -6.11 1.14 14.19
CA THR A 82 -6.78 1.92 13.15
C THR A 82 -6.22 3.33 13.10
N VAL A 83 -6.23 3.90 11.91
CA VAL A 83 -5.83 5.28 11.64
C VAL A 83 -6.91 5.94 10.78
N ASP A 84 -7.33 7.13 11.17
CA ASP A 84 -8.32 7.90 10.41
C ASP A 84 -7.63 8.75 9.34
N ALA A 85 -7.53 8.22 8.12
CA ALA A 85 -7.15 9.01 6.97
C ALA A 85 -8.32 9.93 6.55
N VAL A 86 -8.01 10.96 5.77
CA VAL A 86 -9.02 11.97 5.40
C VAL A 86 -10.12 11.40 4.52
N HIS A 87 -9.83 10.34 3.78
CA HIS A 87 -10.75 9.60 2.91
C HIS A 87 -11.34 8.34 3.54
N GLY A 88 -11.02 8.03 4.80
CA GLY A 88 -11.59 6.87 5.50
C GLY A 88 -10.61 6.20 6.46
N THR A 89 -11.13 5.28 7.28
CA THR A 89 -10.31 4.52 8.22
C THR A 89 -9.44 3.51 7.48
N ARG A 90 -8.17 3.45 7.87
CA ARG A 90 -7.20 2.42 7.46
C ARG A 90 -6.83 1.55 8.65
N PHE A 91 -6.55 0.29 8.39
CA PHE A 91 -6.08 -0.67 9.39
C PHE A 91 -4.55 -0.74 9.31
N VAL A 92 -3.87 -0.64 10.45
CA VAL A 92 -2.41 -0.69 10.49
C VAL A 92 -1.99 -1.81 11.41
N TRP A 93 -1.34 -2.82 10.81
CA TRP A 93 -0.80 -3.98 11.52
C TRP A 93 0.72 -3.83 11.68
N GLN A 94 1.23 -4.09 12.88
CA GLN A 94 2.67 -4.09 13.13
C GLN A 94 3.06 -5.05 14.27
N MET A 95 3.93 -6.02 13.98
CA MET A 95 4.45 -6.94 14.98
C MET A 95 5.90 -6.61 15.35
N GLY A 96 6.14 -6.23 16.60
CA GLY A 96 7.47 -5.81 17.08
C GLY A 96 7.97 -4.57 16.32
N ASP A 97 9.26 -4.56 15.98
CA ASP A 97 9.89 -3.49 15.20
C ASP A 97 9.87 -3.76 13.68
N GLY A 98 9.00 -4.67 13.22
CA GLY A 98 8.83 -4.98 11.80
C GLY A 98 8.13 -3.87 11.00
N PRO A 99 8.00 -4.05 9.67
CA PRO A 99 7.28 -3.11 8.80
C PRO A 99 5.84 -2.88 9.27
N ARG A 100 5.35 -1.67 9.03
CA ARG A 100 3.94 -1.34 9.21
C ARG A 100 3.17 -1.69 7.96
N ILE A 101 2.14 -2.53 8.12
CA ILE A 101 1.27 -2.95 7.03
C ILE A 101 -0.04 -2.17 7.13
N ILE A 102 -0.24 -1.25 6.19
CA ILE A 102 -1.49 -0.52 6.00
C ILE A 102 -2.41 -1.40 5.14
N VAL A 103 -3.64 -1.61 5.58
CA VAL A 103 -4.70 -2.25 4.80
C VAL A 103 -5.81 -1.23 4.61
N ASP A 104 -6.07 -0.88 3.35
CA ASP A 104 -7.14 0.03 2.96
C ASP A 104 -8.12 -0.75 2.05
N PRO A 105 -9.35 -1.06 2.52
CA PRO A 105 -10.29 -1.91 1.78
C PRO A 105 -10.95 -1.24 0.58
N ARG A 106 -10.59 0.02 0.29
CA ARG A 106 -11.19 0.82 -0.79
C ARG A 106 -10.67 0.36 -2.15
N SER A 107 -11.56 -0.10 -3.00
CA SER A 107 -11.24 -0.58 -4.34
C SER A 107 -11.30 0.50 -5.42
N ASP A 108 -11.91 1.66 -5.16
CA ASP A 108 -12.02 2.76 -6.12
C ASP A 108 -11.05 3.91 -5.79
N GLY A 109 -9.91 3.93 -6.51
CA GLY A 109 -8.88 4.96 -6.35
C GLY A 109 -9.32 6.34 -6.82
N HIS A 110 -10.20 6.43 -7.82
CA HIS A 110 -10.73 7.71 -8.30
C HIS A 110 -11.65 8.34 -7.25
N ARG A 111 -12.50 7.52 -6.62
CA ARG A 111 -13.34 7.96 -5.51
C ARG A 111 -12.51 8.33 -4.29
N ARG A 112 -11.46 7.57 -3.96
CA ARG A 112 -10.50 7.93 -2.90
C ARG A 112 -9.86 9.29 -3.14
N PHE A 113 -9.44 9.58 -4.36
CA PHE A 113 -8.92 10.89 -4.72
C PHE A 113 -9.98 12.00 -4.54
N ALA A 114 -11.18 11.83 -5.11
CA ALA A 114 -12.24 12.84 -5.03
C ALA A 114 -12.66 13.14 -3.58
N GLU A 115 -12.79 12.10 -2.75
CA GLU A 115 -13.13 12.25 -1.33
C GLU A 115 -11.99 12.89 -0.52
N THR A 116 -10.73 12.64 -0.90
CA THR A 116 -9.58 13.34 -0.29
C THR A 116 -9.66 14.84 -0.53
N VAL A 117 -9.87 15.26 -1.78
CA VAL A 117 -9.99 16.68 -2.14
C VAL A 117 -11.16 17.34 -1.40
N GLU A 118 -12.32 16.67 -1.36
CA GLU A 118 -13.48 17.19 -0.62
C GLU A 118 -13.22 17.27 0.89
N ALA A 119 -12.53 16.29 1.47
CA ALA A 119 -12.17 16.31 2.88
C ALA A 119 -11.21 17.47 3.22
N LEU A 120 -10.23 17.76 2.37
CA LEU A 120 -9.35 18.93 2.53
C LEU A 120 -10.16 20.24 2.49
N ARG A 121 -11.09 20.36 1.53
CA ARG A 121 -12.00 21.52 1.43
C ARG A 121 -12.86 21.68 2.69
N VAL A 122 -13.46 20.60 3.20
CA VAL A 122 -14.29 20.62 4.42
C VAL A 122 -13.47 20.99 5.65
N LYS A 123 -12.19 20.60 5.71
CA LYS A 123 -11.24 21.01 6.75
C LYS A 123 -10.79 22.47 6.64
N GLY A 124 -11.18 23.19 5.59
CA GLY A 124 -10.84 24.59 5.39
C GLY A 124 -9.40 24.81 4.93
N VAL A 125 -8.81 23.83 4.24
CA VAL A 125 -7.51 24.01 3.57
C VAL A 125 -7.66 25.10 2.50
N ASP A 126 -6.70 26.03 2.48
CA ASP A 126 -6.65 27.09 1.47
C ASP A 126 -6.41 26.48 0.08
N PRO A 127 -7.26 26.73 -0.93
CA PRO A 127 -7.07 26.20 -2.28
C PRO A 127 -5.70 26.50 -2.88
N ASP A 128 -5.10 27.66 -2.56
CA ASP A 128 -3.78 28.03 -3.07
C ASP A 128 -2.62 27.26 -2.39
N SER A 129 -2.93 26.54 -1.30
CA SER A 129 -1.97 25.68 -0.59
C SER A 129 -2.08 24.20 -0.98
N VAL A 130 -3.02 23.84 -1.86
CA VAL A 130 -3.15 22.46 -2.35
C VAL A 130 -2.11 22.23 -3.44
N ASP A 131 -1.10 21.44 -3.12
CA ASP A 131 -0.05 20.99 -4.04
C ASP A 131 0.10 19.46 -4.01
N ASP A 132 1.03 18.95 -4.83
CA ASP A 132 1.29 17.51 -4.95
C ASP A 132 1.77 16.90 -3.63
N VAL A 133 2.50 17.66 -2.80
CA VAL A 133 3.00 17.18 -1.50
C VAL A 133 1.83 16.97 -0.53
N LEU A 134 0.96 17.97 -0.40
CA LEU A 134 -0.21 17.87 0.47
C LEU A 134 -1.15 16.75 0.03
N LEU A 135 -1.36 16.59 -1.28
CA LEU A 135 -2.19 15.50 -1.81
C LEU A 135 -1.55 14.13 -1.59
N SER A 136 -0.24 14.01 -1.83
CA SER A 136 0.50 12.75 -1.60
C SER A 136 0.43 12.34 -0.13
N ASP A 137 0.72 13.28 0.79
CA ASP A 137 0.61 13.04 2.23
C ASP A 137 -0.82 12.61 2.63
N ALA A 138 -1.84 13.28 2.11
CA ALA A 138 -3.23 12.98 2.44
C ALA A 138 -3.68 11.59 1.93
N ILE A 139 -3.28 11.22 0.72
CA ILE A 139 -3.68 9.95 0.07
C ILE A 139 -2.91 8.76 0.64
N LEU A 140 -1.61 8.92 0.90
CA LEU A 140 -0.71 7.84 1.34
C LEU A 140 -0.73 7.62 2.85
N PHE A 141 -1.23 8.59 3.63
CA PHE A 141 -1.29 8.51 5.09
C PHE A 141 -1.79 7.14 5.61
N PRO A 142 -1.10 6.49 6.56
CA PRO A 142 0.03 7.00 7.34
C PRO A 142 1.42 6.75 6.76
N ALA A 143 1.55 6.16 5.55
CA ALA A 143 2.84 6.10 4.89
C ALA A 143 3.29 7.54 4.58
N VAL A 144 4.52 7.88 4.97
CA VAL A 144 5.07 9.25 4.83
C VAL A 144 6.03 9.36 3.64
N GLN A 145 6.09 8.30 2.82
CA GLN A 145 6.94 8.18 1.64
C GLN A 145 6.12 7.68 0.47
N GLU A 146 6.45 8.16 -0.72
CA GLU A 146 5.88 7.62 -1.95
C GLU A 146 6.31 6.16 -2.15
N PRO A 147 5.49 5.33 -2.82
CA PRO A 147 5.86 3.96 -3.10
C PRO A 147 7.09 3.89 -4.01
N ASP A 148 8.08 3.08 -3.64
CA ASP A 148 9.19 2.73 -4.53
C ASP A 148 8.77 1.65 -5.53
N LEU A 149 7.97 0.70 -5.05
CA LEU A 149 7.56 -0.50 -5.77
C LEU A 149 6.07 -0.76 -5.56
N VAL A 150 5.39 -1.02 -6.68
CA VAL A 150 4.02 -1.51 -6.71
C VAL A 150 4.03 -2.95 -7.25
N VAL A 151 3.61 -3.89 -6.40
CA VAL A 151 3.42 -5.30 -6.76
C VAL A 151 1.95 -5.53 -7.06
N VAL A 152 1.63 -5.97 -8.26
CA VAL A 152 0.26 -6.25 -8.71
C VAL A 152 0.07 -7.76 -8.81
N MET A 153 -0.80 -8.32 -7.97
CA MET A 153 -1.15 -9.74 -7.98
C MET A 153 -2.43 -10.02 -8.75
N GLY A 154 -2.40 -11.10 -9.52
CA GLY A 154 -3.49 -11.55 -10.37
C GLY A 154 -3.16 -11.37 -11.86
N PRO A 155 -4.13 -11.59 -12.74
CA PRO A 155 -3.92 -11.47 -14.18
C PRO A 155 -3.38 -10.09 -14.57
N ALA A 156 -2.29 -10.04 -15.33
CA ALA A 156 -1.67 -8.79 -15.79
C ALA A 156 -2.43 -8.15 -16.98
N ASN A 157 -3.76 -8.11 -16.92
CA ASN A 157 -4.62 -7.60 -17.98
C ASN A 157 -5.16 -6.19 -17.70
N GLN A 158 -5.05 -5.69 -16.47
CA GLN A 158 -5.53 -4.38 -16.06
C GLN A 158 -4.66 -3.77 -14.95
N ILE A 159 -4.51 -2.45 -14.99
CA ILE A 159 -3.97 -1.68 -13.85
C ILE A 159 -5.00 -1.68 -12.73
N PRO A 160 -4.60 -1.84 -11.45
CA PRO A 160 -5.55 -1.87 -10.34
C PRO A 160 -6.42 -0.61 -10.29
N GLU A 161 -7.74 -0.79 -10.19
CA GLU A 161 -8.71 0.33 -10.08
C GLU A 161 -8.51 1.12 -8.78
N SER A 162 -7.94 0.47 -7.77
CA SER A 162 -7.63 1.07 -6.49
C SER A 162 -6.43 2.01 -6.56
N MET A 163 -5.69 2.09 -7.66
CA MET A 163 -4.45 2.84 -7.76
C MET A 163 -4.55 3.95 -8.80
N VAL A 164 -4.49 5.19 -8.33
CA VAL A 164 -4.51 6.39 -9.19
C VAL A 164 -3.31 7.27 -8.90
N TRP A 165 -3.02 7.53 -7.62
CA TRP A 165 -1.90 8.36 -7.19
C TRP A 165 -0.62 7.53 -6.99
N GLU A 166 -0.77 6.32 -6.46
CA GLU A 166 0.31 5.42 -6.04
C GLU A 166 1.20 4.94 -7.20
N LEU A 167 0.81 5.15 -8.45
CA LEU A 167 1.52 4.69 -9.65
C LEU A 167 2.44 5.74 -10.27
N ALA A 168 2.39 7.01 -9.81
CA ALA A 168 2.98 8.12 -10.55
C ALA A 168 4.49 7.97 -10.82
N TYR A 169 5.24 7.46 -9.83
CA TYR A 169 6.70 7.31 -9.90
C TYR A 169 7.20 5.92 -9.51
N SER A 170 6.29 4.98 -9.29
CA SER A 170 6.59 3.64 -8.77
C SER A 170 6.95 2.66 -9.89
N GLU A 171 7.89 1.77 -9.64
CA GLU A 171 8.07 0.61 -10.53
C GLU A 171 6.96 -0.41 -10.34
N LEU A 172 6.63 -1.13 -11.42
CA LEU A 172 5.60 -2.17 -11.42
C LEU A 172 6.22 -3.56 -11.57
N VAL A 173 5.75 -4.49 -10.73
CA VAL A 173 5.99 -5.93 -10.86
C VAL A 173 4.64 -6.64 -10.82
N PHE A 174 4.38 -7.48 -11.82
CA PHE A 174 3.17 -8.27 -11.91
C PHE A 174 3.45 -9.72 -11.49
N ILE A 175 2.57 -10.29 -10.66
CA ILE A 175 2.62 -11.68 -10.22
C ILE A 175 1.29 -12.34 -10.60
N ASP A 176 1.31 -13.27 -11.56
CA ASP A 176 0.13 -13.98 -12.03
C ASP A 176 -0.25 -15.13 -11.07
N LEU A 177 -0.65 -14.76 -9.85
CA LEU A 177 -1.10 -15.68 -8.79
C LEU A 177 -2.29 -15.09 -8.04
N SER A 178 -3.14 -15.97 -7.52
CA SER A 178 -4.27 -15.56 -6.69
C SER A 178 -3.81 -15.01 -5.34
N TRP A 179 -4.57 -14.06 -4.78
CA TRP A 179 -4.38 -13.60 -3.40
C TRP A 179 -4.47 -14.75 -2.38
N TRP A 180 -5.26 -15.78 -2.67
CA TRP A 180 -5.38 -16.98 -1.84
C TRP A 180 -4.10 -17.82 -1.82
N GLU A 181 -3.19 -17.62 -2.78
CA GLU A 181 -1.93 -18.36 -2.89
C GLU A 181 -0.74 -17.54 -2.36
N PHE A 182 -0.95 -16.27 -1.99
CA PHE A 182 0.13 -15.37 -1.59
C PHE A 182 0.90 -15.87 -0.37
N ASP A 183 2.23 -15.82 -0.48
CA ASP A 183 3.18 -16.04 0.60
C ASP A 183 4.36 -15.05 0.51
N ALA A 184 5.23 -15.06 1.52
CA ALA A 184 6.36 -14.13 1.60
C ALA A 184 7.33 -14.22 0.41
N SER A 185 7.53 -15.42 -0.15
CA SER A 185 8.50 -15.64 -1.23
C SER A 185 8.09 -14.92 -2.52
N HIS A 186 6.80 -14.73 -2.75
CA HIS A 186 6.30 -13.97 -3.89
C HIS A 186 6.69 -12.48 -3.80
N LEU A 187 6.61 -11.91 -2.60
CA LEU A 187 7.01 -10.52 -2.38
C LEU A 187 8.55 -10.38 -2.40
N GLU A 188 9.28 -11.33 -1.81
CA GLU A 188 10.74 -11.40 -1.88
C GLU A 188 11.21 -11.42 -3.35
N LEU A 189 10.60 -12.25 -4.20
CA LEU A 189 10.93 -12.33 -5.63
C LEU A 189 10.62 -11.05 -6.40
N ALA A 190 9.52 -10.36 -6.07
CA ALA A 190 9.18 -9.09 -6.71
C ALA A 190 10.16 -7.97 -6.35
N ILE A 191 10.57 -7.92 -5.09
CA ILE A 191 11.59 -6.99 -4.60
C ILE A 191 12.95 -7.30 -5.23
N ASP A 192 13.33 -8.58 -5.34
CA ASP A 192 14.54 -9.01 -6.04
C ASP A 192 14.55 -8.59 -7.52
N ASP A 193 13.42 -8.73 -8.22
CA ASP A 193 13.30 -8.30 -9.63
C ASP A 193 13.46 -6.79 -9.75
N PHE A 194 12.82 -6.02 -8.87
CA PHE A 194 12.98 -4.58 -8.78
C PHE A 194 14.44 -4.17 -8.57
N ASN A 195 15.14 -4.78 -7.62
CA ASN A 195 16.54 -4.47 -7.32
C ASN A 195 17.50 -4.78 -8.48
N ARG A 196 17.17 -5.73 -9.36
CA ARG A 196 17.99 -6.06 -10.53
C ARG A 196 17.86 -5.05 -11.67
N ARG A 197 16.81 -4.23 -11.68
CA ARG A 197 16.61 -3.22 -12.73
C ARG A 197 17.53 -2.02 -12.45
N HIS A 198 18.39 -1.69 -13.41
CA HIS A 198 19.19 -0.46 -13.33
C HIS A 198 18.27 0.76 -13.44
N ARG A 199 18.01 1.42 -12.30
CA ARG A 199 17.16 2.62 -12.24
C ARG A 199 17.73 3.71 -13.14
N ARG A 200 16.98 4.09 -14.17
CA ARG A 200 17.18 5.33 -14.93
C ARG A 200 16.24 6.39 -14.35
N PHE A 201 16.63 7.01 -13.25
CA PHE A 201 15.91 8.15 -12.67
C PHE A 201 16.04 9.40 -13.55
N GLY A 202 15.51 9.39 -14.78
CA GLY A 202 15.45 10.57 -15.65
C GLY A 202 16.78 11.30 -15.91
N GLY A 203 17.92 10.74 -15.50
CA GLY A 203 19.23 11.29 -15.74
C GLY A 203 19.48 11.20 -17.22
N LEU A 204 19.64 12.36 -17.86
CA LEU A 204 20.31 12.40 -19.15
C LEU A 204 21.70 11.82 -18.91
N ASP A 205 21.89 10.55 -19.25
CA ASP A 205 23.22 10.01 -19.51
C ASP A 205 23.82 10.94 -20.59
N SER A 206 24.67 11.88 -20.18
CA SER A 206 25.52 12.72 -21.03
C SER A 206 26.97 12.42 -20.73
#